data_AF-A0A418W430-F1
#
_entry.id   AF-A0A418W430-F1
#
_cell.length_a   1.000
_cell.length_b   1.000
_cell.length_c   1.000
_cell.angle_alpha   90.00
_cell.angle_beta   90.00
_cell.angle_gamma   90.00
#
_symmetry.space_group_name_H-M   'P 1'
#
loop_
_entity.id
_entity.type
_entity.pdbx_description
1 polymer ?
#
loop_
_entity_poly.entity_id
_entity_poly.type
_entity_poly.pdbx_seq_one_letter_code
_entity_poly.pdbx_strand_id
1 'polypeptide(L)'
;MPKFDLYVVRPPEGLATITAISEGKQKQSEAALRNLSRSGCVVKSLGDIDLSFVKKSEAQIKIEFAIRNMFAASPYKPPVSIVW
;
A
#
# COMPACT_ATOMS: atom_id res chain seq x y z
N MET A 1 0.79 17.26 -3.63
CA MET A 1 0.46 16.04 -4.41
C MET A 1 0.71 14.84 -3.51
N PRO A 2 -0.09 13.78 -3.58
CA PRO A 2 -0.60 13.19 -2.35
C PRO A 2 0.42 12.33 -1.63
N LYS A 3 0.34 12.42 -0.32
CA LYS A 3 0.81 11.41 0.60
C LYS A 3 0.06 10.10 0.31
N PHE A 4 0.79 8.99 0.33
CA PHE A 4 0.22 7.66 0.19
C PHE A 4 0.40 6.90 1.49
N ASP A 5 -0.68 6.40 2.05
CA ASP A 5 -0.59 5.45 3.15
C ASP A 5 -0.38 4.04 2.61
N LEU A 6 0.53 3.31 3.23
CA LEU A 6 0.88 1.95 2.86
C LEU A 6 0.23 0.97 3.84
N TYR A 7 -0.40 -0.05 3.27
CA TYR A 7 -0.98 -1.16 4.02
C TYR A 7 -0.49 -2.50 3.49
N VAL A 8 -0.16 -3.41 4.39
CA VAL A 8 -0.09 -4.84 4.08
C VAL A 8 -1.48 -5.41 4.17
N VAL A 9 -1.92 -6.06 3.10
CA VAL A 9 -3.16 -6.83 3.05
C VAL A 9 -2.80 -8.27 2.72
N ARG A 10 -3.01 -9.18 3.67
CA ARG A 10 -2.77 -10.62 3.51
C ARG A 10 -4.07 -11.39 3.70
N PRO A 11 -4.58 -12.10 2.67
CA PRO A 11 -5.73 -12.99 2.83
C PRO A 11 -5.38 -14.20 3.72
N PRO A 12 -6.38 -14.88 4.31
CA PRO A 12 -6.16 -16.09 5.12
C PRO A 12 -5.37 -17.15 4.36
N GLU A 13 -5.75 -17.37 3.11
CA GLU A 13 -5.06 -18.25 2.17
C GLU A 13 -4.53 -17.38 1.02
N GLY A 14 -3.21 -17.16 1.01
CA GLY A 14 -2.55 -16.43 -0.06
C GLY A 14 -1.39 -15.57 0.39
N LEU A 15 -0.90 -14.79 -0.57
CA LEU A 15 0.27 -13.94 -0.43
C LEU A 15 -0.10 -12.51 -0.05
N ALA A 16 0.77 -11.86 0.72
CA ALA A 16 0.56 -10.50 1.19
C ALA A 16 0.79 -9.48 0.07
N THR A 17 -0.15 -8.58 -0.17
CA THR A 17 -0.03 -7.47 -1.12
C THR A 17 0.20 -6.17 -0.36
N ILE A 18 0.99 -5.26 -0.93
CA ILE A 18 1.11 -3.89 -0.42
C ILE A 18 0.14 -3.00 -1.18
N THR A 19 -0.76 -2.36 -0.47
CA THR A 19 -1.71 -1.40 -1.02
C THR A 19 -1.27 0.01 -0.63
N ALA A 20 -0.94 0.84 -1.62
CA ALA A 20 -0.67 2.26 -1.45
C ALA A 20 -1.95 3.06 -1.76
N ILE A 21 -2.48 3.80 -0.80
CA ILE A 21 -3.73 4.54 -0.92
C ILE A 21 -3.44 6.02 -0.86
N SER A 22 -3.87 6.75 -1.89
CA SER A 22 -3.77 8.21 -1.91
C SER A 22 -4.62 8.82 -0.79
N GLU A 23 -4.15 9.93 -0.21
CA GLU A 23 -4.88 10.68 0.82
C GLU A 23 -6.34 11.00 0.40
N GLY A 24 -6.56 11.32 -0.87
CA GLY A 24 -7.89 11.61 -1.43
C GLY A 24 -8.86 10.42 -1.42
N LYS A 25 -8.37 9.19 -1.27
CA LYS A 25 -9.18 7.96 -1.22
C LYS A 25 -9.22 7.29 0.15
N GLN A 26 -8.48 7.78 1.13
CA GLN A 26 -8.39 7.18 2.47
C GLN A 26 -9.76 6.82 3.06
N LYS A 27 -10.71 7.78 3.13
CA LYS A 27 -12.04 7.52 3.70
C LYS A 27 -12.80 6.38 3.03
N GLN A 28 -12.73 6.28 1.70
CA GLN A 28 -13.39 5.20 0.95
C GLN A 28 -12.68 3.86 1.18
N SER A 29 -11.35 3.89 1.18
CA SER A 29 -10.52 2.70 1.35
C SER A 29 -10.53 2.17 2.79
N GLU A 30 -10.67 3.01 3.81
CA GLU A 30 -10.78 2.61 5.22
C GLU A 30 -11.95 1.66 5.46
N ALA A 31 -13.12 1.95 4.87
CA ALA A 31 -14.28 1.08 4.95
C ALA A 31 -13.99 -0.28 4.31
N ALA A 32 -13.32 -0.30 3.15
CA ALA A 32 -12.92 -1.53 2.47
C ALA A 32 -11.87 -2.32 3.27
N LEU A 33 -10.83 -1.66 3.80
CA LEU A 33 -9.80 -2.27 4.65
C LEU A 33 -10.41 -2.87 5.92
N ARG A 34 -11.36 -2.18 6.56
CA ARG A 34 -12.08 -2.68 7.73
C ARG A 34 -12.90 -3.92 7.39
N ASN A 35 -13.57 -3.94 6.24
CA ASN A 35 -14.33 -5.11 5.79
C ASN A 35 -13.42 -6.30 5.48
N LEU A 36 -12.28 -6.07 4.84
CA LEU A 36 -11.27 -7.11 4.60
C LEU A 36 -10.72 -7.67 5.92
N SER A 37 -10.47 -6.82 6.92
CA SER A 37 -10.05 -7.28 8.23
C SER A 37 -11.10 -8.17 8.89
N ARG A 38 -12.39 -7.83 8.73
CA ARG A 38 -13.52 -8.64 9.25
C ARG A 38 -13.70 -9.96 8.51
N SER A 39 -13.32 -10.06 7.23
CA SER A 39 -13.39 -11.30 6.46
C SER A 39 -12.20 -12.23 6.73
N GLY A 40 -11.34 -11.93 7.71
CA GLY A 40 -10.20 -12.74 8.10
C GLY A 40 -8.88 -12.34 7.44
N CYS A 41 -8.84 -11.31 6.60
CA CYS A 41 -7.58 -10.79 6.07
C CYS A 41 -6.79 -10.08 7.18
N VAL A 42 -5.48 -10.26 7.20
CA VAL A 42 -4.59 -9.43 8.01
C VAL A 42 -4.37 -8.12 7.28
N VAL A 43 -4.80 -7.01 7.90
CA VAL A 43 -4.57 -5.66 7.40
C VAL A 43 -3.69 -4.91 8.41
N LYS A 44 -2.53 -4.43 7.99
CA LYS A 44 -1.60 -3.67 8.84
C LYS A 44 -1.08 -2.43 8.12
N SER A 45 -1.04 -1.30 8.81
CA SER A 45 -0.35 -0.11 8.29
C SER A 45 1.17 -0.31 8.33
N LEU A 46 1.85 0.13 7.27
CA LEU A 46 3.32 0.17 7.17
C LEU A 46 3.90 1.58 7.31
N GLY A 47 3.04 2.60 7.42
CA GLY A 47 3.41 4.00 7.38
C GLY A 47 2.98 4.66 6.08
N ASP A 48 3.73 5.67 5.67
CA ASP A 48 3.36 6.52 4.55
C ASP A 48 4.55 6.90 3.65
N ILE A 49 4.24 7.32 2.43
CA ILE A 49 5.20 7.88 1.47
C ILE A 49 4.70 9.26 1.06
N ASP A 50 5.53 10.27 1.28
CA ASP A 50 5.30 11.61 0.74
C ASP A 50 5.88 11.74 -0.68
N LEU A 51 5.01 12.07 -1.64
CA LEU A 51 5.36 12.29 -3.05
C LEU A 51 5.06 13.72 -3.49
N SER A 52 5.02 14.67 -2.55
CA SER A 52 4.66 16.08 -2.81
C SER A 52 5.50 16.75 -3.90
N PHE A 53 6.76 16.32 -4.08
CA PHE A 53 7.70 16.86 -5.07
C PHE A 53 7.85 15.98 -6.32
N VAL A 54 7.05 14.93 -6.46
CA VAL A 54 7.16 13.94 -7.54
C VAL A 54 6.02 14.13 -8.54
N LYS A 55 6.33 14.04 -9.85
CA LYS A 55 5.32 14.07 -10.90
C LYS A 55 4.43 12.82 -10.82
N LYS A 56 3.15 12.95 -11.15
CA LYS A 56 2.19 11.82 -11.11
C LYS A 56 2.65 10.64 -11.97
N SER A 57 3.27 10.93 -13.12
CA SER A 57 3.86 9.92 -14.02
C SER A 57 5.00 9.11 -13.38
N GLU A 58 5.68 9.66 -12.38
CA GLU A 58 6.82 9.04 -11.70
C GLU A 58 6.44 8.45 -10.35
N ALA A 59 5.28 8.81 -9.81
CA ALA A 59 4.83 8.40 -8.49
C ALA A 59 4.70 6.86 -8.37
N GLN A 60 4.19 6.17 -9.40
CA GLN A 60 4.12 4.71 -9.39
C GLN A 60 5.52 4.08 -9.21
N ILE A 61 6.50 4.54 -9.99
CA ILE A 61 7.87 4.02 -9.93
C ILE A 61 8.49 4.30 -8.56
N LYS A 62 8.26 5.49 -7.99
CA LYS A 62 8.77 5.86 -6.67
C LYS A 62 8.15 5.02 -5.55
N ILE A 63 6.85 4.75 -5.59
CA ILE A 63 6.15 3.89 -4.63
C ILE A 63 6.69 2.47 -4.71
N GLU A 64 6.77 1.90 -5.92
CA GLU A 64 7.29 0.55 -6.10
C GLU A 64 8.75 0.42 -5.64
N PHE A 65 9.59 1.43 -5.92
CA PHE A 65 10.97 1.46 -5.47
C PHE A 65 11.08 1.52 -3.94
N ALA A 66 10.31 2.40 -3.29
CA ALA A 66 10.28 2.51 -1.84
C ALA A 66 9.85 1.20 -1.18
N ILE A 67 8.79 0.55 -1.69
CA ILE A 67 8.32 -0.74 -1.19
C ILE A 67 9.38 -1.82 -1.42
N ARG A 68 10.01 -1.89 -2.59
CA ARG A 68 11.09 -2.85 -2.85
C ARG A 68 12.25 -2.69 -1.87
N ASN A 69 12.59 -1.46 -1.49
CA ASN A 69 13.61 -1.18 -0.48
C ASN A 69 13.17 -1.60 0.93
N MET A 70 11.90 -1.34 1.32
CA MET A 70 11.35 -1.82 2.60
C MET A 70 11.46 -3.34 2.74
N PHE A 71 11.24 -4.06 1.64
CA PHE A 71 11.34 -5.52 1.59
C PHE A 71 12.69 -6.01 1.07
N ALA A 72 13.76 -5.18 1.04
CA ALA A 72 15.05 -5.56 0.45
C ALA A 72 15.64 -6.81 1.10
N ALA A 73 15.60 -6.89 2.44
CA ALA A 73 16.07 -8.04 3.22
C ALA A 73 15.12 -9.24 3.20
N SER A 74 13.88 -9.08 2.70
CA SER A 74 12.92 -10.17 2.60
C SER A 74 13.13 -10.98 1.31
N PRO A 75 13.11 -12.32 1.37
CA PRO A 75 13.10 -13.16 0.16
C PRO A 75 11.79 -13.02 -0.63
N TYR A 76 10.72 -12.61 0.05
CA TYR A 76 9.44 -12.32 -0.57
C TYR A 76 9.37 -10.85 -1.00
N LYS A 77 9.05 -10.61 -2.28
CA LYS A 77 8.78 -9.28 -2.85
C LYS A 77 7.28 -9.16 -3.10
N PRO A 78 6.53 -8.48 -2.23
CA PRO A 78 5.09 -8.40 -2.36
C PRO A 78 4.68 -7.60 -3.60
N PRO A 79 3.58 -8.00 -4.28
CA PRO A 79 2.98 -7.16 -5.32
C PRO A 79 2.50 -5.84 -4.72
N VAL A 80 2.50 -4.79 -5.55
CA VAL A 80 2.07 -3.45 -5.17
C VAL A 80 0.78 -3.11 -5.91
N SER A 81 -0.24 -2.70 -5.17
CA SER A 81 -1.50 -2.18 -5.68
C SER A 81 -1.62 -0.71 -5.29
N ILE A 82 -1.85 0.17 -6.27
CA ILE A 82 -1.94 1.61 -6.04
C ILE A 82 -3.38 2.06 -6.27
N VAL A 83 -3.95 2.73 -5.26
CA VAL A 83 -5.30 3.30 -5.27
C VAL A 83 -5.18 4.81 -5.37
N TRP A 84 -5.61 5.37 -6.50
CA TRP A 84 -5.52 6.80 -6.84
C TRP A 84 -6.73 7.61 -6.39
#